data_AF-A0A3C1G4I8-F1
#
_entry.id   AF-A0A3C1G4I8-F1
#
_cell.length_a   1.000
_cell.length_b   1.000
_cell.length_c   1.000
_cell.angle_alpha   90.00
_cell.angle_beta   90.00
_cell.angle_gamma   90.00
#
_symmetry.space_group_name_H-M   'P 1'
#
loop_
_entity.id
_entity.type
_entity.pdbx_description
1 polymer ?
#
loop_
_entity_poly.entity_id
_entity_poly.type
_entity_poly.pdbx_seq_one_letter_code
_entity_poly.pdbx_strand_id
1 'polypeptide(L)'
;MDGVYNCRANRKAIFNRQMMPNINENPRGRKTTKRGRKQFFTPAIFLERFFTIERVFAWEDKFRRLLMRFERISRLHYAFKTLAYTMINLRHFCTG
;
A
#
# COMPACT_ATOMS: atom_id res chain seq x y z
N MET A 1 2.08 -1.63 10.02
CA MET A 1 1.40 -0.46 9.41
C MET A 1 -0.06 -0.72 9.09
N ASP A 2 -0.45 -1.91 8.59
CA ASP A 2 -1.80 -2.15 8.06
C ASP A 2 -2.98 -2.00 9.00
N GLY A 3 -2.80 -2.28 10.28
CA GLY A 3 -3.86 -2.09 11.28
C GLY A 3 -4.38 -0.64 11.33
N VAL A 4 -3.58 0.34 10.89
CA VAL A 4 -3.92 1.76 10.82
C VAL A 4 -4.94 2.04 9.70
N TYR A 5 -4.82 1.35 8.57
CA TYR A 5 -5.73 1.52 7.43
C TYR A 5 -7.05 0.76 7.61
N ASN A 6 -7.18 -0.10 8.63
CA ASN A 6 -8.41 -0.82 8.96
C ASN A 6 -9.37 0.03 9.83
N CYS A 7 -9.65 1.26 9.42
CA CYS A 7 -10.60 2.16 10.07
C CYS A 7 -12.01 2.06 9.44
N ARG A 8 -13.05 2.48 10.18
CA ARG A 8 -14.45 2.43 9.68
C ARG A 8 -14.64 3.26 8.41
N ALA A 9 -14.06 4.46 8.37
CA ALA A 9 -14.16 5.37 7.24
C ALA A 9 -13.56 4.75 5.96
N ASN A 10 -12.36 4.17 6.06
CA ASN A 10 -11.71 3.53 4.93
C ASN A 10 -12.51 2.31 4.42
N ARG A 11 -13.02 1.47 5.34
CA ARG A 11 -13.88 0.34 4.94
C ARG A 11 -15.13 0.78 4.18
N LYS A 12 -15.79 1.85 4.63
CA LYS A 12 -16.94 2.43 3.93
C LYS A 12 -16.54 2.96 2.55
N ALA A 13 -15.41 3.66 2.45
CA ALA A 13 -14.91 4.21 1.20
C ALA A 13 -14.58 3.13 0.15
N ILE A 14 -14.00 2.00 0.58
CA ILE A 14 -13.69 0.84 -0.28
C ILE A 14 -14.98 0.16 -0.74
N PHE A 15 -15.91 -0.09 0.18
CA PHE A 15 -17.19 -0.73 -0.14
C PHE A 15 -18.03 0.12 -1.12
N ASN A 16 -18.09 1.44 -0.92
CA ASN A 16 -18.78 2.36 -1.81
C ASN A 16 -18.19 2.38 -3.23
N ARG A 17 -16.92 1.97 -3.40
CA ARG A 17 -16.24 1.82 -4.69
C ARG A 17 -16.36 0.41 -5.26
N GLN A 18 -17.22 -0.43 -4.68
CA GLN A 18 -17.43 -1.83 -5.08
C GLN A 18 -16.15 -2.68 -5.05
N MET A 19 -15.18 -2.31 -4.23
CA MET A 19 -13.93 -3.05 -4.05
C MET A 19 -14.03 -3.97 -2.83
N MET A 20 -13.32 -5.11 -2.88
CA MET A 20 -13.15 -6.00 -1.73
C MET A 20 -11.80 -5.74 -1.05
N PRO A 21 -11.77 -5.28 0.21
CA PRO A 21 -10.51 -5.07 0.91
C PRO A 21 -9.87 -6.40 1.31
N ASN A 22 -8.62 -6.63 0.91
CA ASN A 22 -7.77 -7.69 1.46
C ASN A 22 -6.89 -7.13 2.59
N ILE A 23 -7.49 -6.86 3.75
CA ILE A 23 -6.81 -6.23 4.89
C ILE A 23 -6.92 -7.16 6.10
N ASN A 24 -5.78 -7.41 6.76
CA ASN A 24 -5.77 -8.21 7.98
C ASN A 24 -6.64 -7.54 9.07
N GLU A 25 -7.39 -8.35 9.81
CA GLU A 25 -8.20 -7.85 10.90
C GLU A 25 -7.30 -7.25 11.99
N ASN A 26 -7.63 -6.05 12.47
CA ASN A 26 -6.92 -5.44 13.58
C ASN A 26 -7.57 -5.85 14.92
N PRO A 27 -6.93 -6.70 15.74
CA PRO A 27 -7.48 -7.14 17.02
C PRO A 27 -7.31 -6.12 18.15
N ARG A 28 -6.55 -5.03 17.92
CA ARG A 28 -6.18 -4.06 18.95
C ARG A 28 -7.42 -3.48 19.64
N GLY A 29 -7.39 -3.45 20.97
CA GLY A 29 -8.47 -2.89 21.80
C GLY A 29 -9.68 -3.81 21.98
N ARG A 30 -9.63 -5.06 21.50
CA ARG A 30 -10.71 -6.04 21.71
C ARG A 30 -10.36 -7.01 22.84
N LYS A 31 -11.28 -7.19 23.80
CA LYS A 31 -11.15 -8.17 24.90
C LYS A 31 -11.72 -9.55 24.56
N THR A 32 -12.57 -9.63 23.54
CA THR A 32 -13.30 -10.85 23.14
C THR A 32 -13.12 -11.12 21.65
N THR A 33 -13.44 -12.32 21.18
CA THR A 33 -13.39 -12.62 19.73
C THR A 33 -14.46 -11.85 18.95
N LYS A 34 -14.22 -11.56 17.67
CA LYS A 34 -15.23 -10.91 16.83
C LYS A 34 -16.45 -11.80 16.72
N ARG A 35 -17.63 -11.25 17.02
CA ARG A 35 -18.91 -11.91 16.71
C ARG A 35 -19.30 -11.60 15.26
N GLY A 36 -19.85 -12.59 14.56
CA GLY A 36 -20.34 -12.47 13.18
C GLY A 36 -19.27 -12.63 12.09
N ARG A 37 -19.57 -12.15 10.88
CA ARG A 37 -18.73 -12.36 9.67
C ARG A 37 -17.33 -11.76 9.83
N LYS A 38 -16.32 -12.59 9.64
CA LYS A 38 -14.90 -12.19 9.61
C LYS A 38 -14.60 -11.42 8.32
N GLN A 39 -13.60 -10.55 8.37
CA GLN A 39 -13.13 -9.85 7.17
C GLN A 39 -12.52 -10.85 6.19
N PHE A 40 -12.69 -10.61 4.89
CA PHE A 40 -12.00 -11.39 3.87
C PHE A 40 -10.50 -11.09 3.94
N PHE A 41 -9.69 -12.14 4.02
CA PHE A 41 -8.25 -12.01 4.04
C PHE A 41 -7.59 -13.23 3.39
N THR A 42 -6.77 -12.98 2.38
CA THR A 42 -5.95 -13.97 1.70
C THR A 42 -4.47 -13.63 1.92
N PRO A 43 -3.74 -14.45 2.70
CA PRO A 43 -2.32 -14.22 2.99
C PRO A 43 -1.45 -14.14 1.74
N ALA A 44 -1.72 -14.96 0.71
CA ALA A 44 -0.95 -14.96 -0.54
C ALA A 44 -1.01 -13.62 -1.28
N ILE A 45 -2.22 -13.05 -1.46
CA ILE A 45 -2.41 -11.74 -2.08
C ILE A 45 -1.78 -10.64 -1.22
N PHE A 46 -1.85 -10.77 0.11
CA PHE A 46 -1.22 -9.81 1.01
C PHE A 46 0.31 -9.83 0.90
N LEU A 47 0.91 -11.01 0.76
CA LEU A 47 2.34 -11.16 0.52
C LEU A 47 2.75 -10.56 -0.84
N GLU A 48 1.96 -10.79 -1.88
CA GLU A 48 2.20 -10.22 -3.21
C GLU A 48 2.20 -8.69 -3.20
N ARG A 49 1.33 -8.08 -2.38
CA ARG A 49 1.30 -6.62 -2.16
C ARG A 49 2.65 -6.09 -1.67
N PHE A 50 3.36 -6.83 -0.82
CA PHE A 50 4.68 -6.42 -0.34
C PHE A 50 5.68 -6.33 -1.50
N PHE A 51 5.68 -7.34 -2.37
CA PHE A 51 6.61 -7.42 -3.49
C PHE A 51 6.31 -6.43 -4.61
N THR A 52 5.05 -6.09 -4.83
CA THR A 52 4.63 -5.22 -5.94
C THR A 52 4.48 -3.76 -5.52
N ILE A 53 3.79 -3.50 -4.41
CA ILE A 53 3.34 -2.17 -4.01
C ILE A 53 4.22 -1.59 -2.91
N GLU A 54 4.49 -2.34 -1.84
CA GLU A 54 5.24 -1.79 -0.70
C GLU A 54 6.70 -1.50 -1.03
N ARG A 55 7.31 -2.26 -1.94
CA ARG A 55 8.65 -1.94 -2.47
C ARG A 55 8.70 -0.57 -3.14
N VAL A 56 7.67 -0.22 -3.92
CA VAL A 56 7.54 1.11 -4.54
C VAL A 56 7.38 2.17 -3.45
N PHE A 57 6.47 1.97 -2.50
CA PHE A 57 6.25 2.93 -1.41
C PHE A 57 7.49 3.10 -0.52
N ALA A 58 8.25 2.05 -0.25
CA ALA A 58 9.49 2.13 0.50
C ALA A 58 10.59 2.88 -0.27
N TRP A 59 10.66 2.71 -1.59
CA TRP A 59 11.52 3.52 -2.45
C TRP A 59 11.07 4.98 -2.43
N GLU A 60 9.77 5.23 -2.56
CA GLU A 60 9.17 6.56 -2.56
C GLU A 60 9.40 7.29 -1.23
N ASP A 61 9.25 6.62 -0.08
CA ASP A 61 9.52 7.18 1.24
C ASP A 61 11.01 7.57 1.40
N LYS A 62 11.93 6.71 0.95
CA LYS A 62 13.36 7.02 0.94
C LYS A 62 13.70 8.18 0.01
N PHE A 63 13.08 8.23 -1.16
CA PHE A 63 13.30 9.29 -2.14
C PHE A 63 12.74 10.64 -1.67
N ARG A 64 11.53 10.64 -1.09
CA ARG A 64 10.91 11.84 -0.51
C ARG A 64 11.77 12.45 0.60
N ARG A 65 12.40 11.63 1.44
CA ARG A 65 13.36 12.11 2.46
C ARG A 65 14.53 12.89 1.85
N LEU A 66 14.94 12.57 0.62
CA LEU A 66 16.03 13.27 -0.07
C LEU A 66 15.56 14.55 -0.78
N LEU A 67 14.32 14.59 -1.29
CA LEU A 67 13.86 15.63 -2.23
C LEU A 67 12.50 16.26 -1.86
N MET A 68 12.24 16.48 -0.56
CA MET A 68 11.02 17.13 -0.04
C MET A 68 10.58 18.40 -0.78
N ARG A 69 11.53 19.15 -1.37
CA ARG A 69 11.28 20.47 -1.98
C ARG A 69 10.62 20.39 -3.37
N PHE A 70 10.68 19.24 -4.05
CA PHE A 70 10.26 19.09 -5.44
C PHE A 70 8.82 18.57 -5.61
N GLU A 71 8.17 18.09 -4.54
CA GLU A 71 6.82 17.51 -4.63
C GLU A 71 5.66 18.52 -4.71
N ARG A 72 5.96 19.83 -4.77
CA ARG A 72 4.90 20.85 -4.89
C ARG A 72 4.19 20.86 -6.24
N ILE A 73 4.82 20.33 -7.29
CA ILE A 73 4.28 20.34 -8.65
C ILE A 73 3.82 18.92 -9.02
N SER A 74 2.52 18.78 -9.31
CA SER A 74 1.89 17.48 -9.64
C SER A 74 2.56 16.76 -10.81
N ARG A 75 2.96 17.51 -11.84
CA ARG A 75 3.69 16.97 -13.00
C ARG A 75 5.04 16.34 -12.61
N LEU A 76 5.77 16.98 -11.69
CA LEU A 76 7.05 16.49 -11.22
C LEU A 76 6.88 15.24 -10.35
N HIS A 77 5.84 15.21 -9.51
CA HIS A 77 5.46 14.02 -8.76
C HIS A 77 5.19 12.81 -9.68
N TYR A 78 4.43 12.99 -10.76
CA TYR A 78 4.14 11.91 -11.71
C TYR A 78 5.38 11.46 -12.50
N ALA A 79 6.22 12.41 -12.93
CA ALA A 79 7.47 12.10 -13.63
C ALA A 79 8.41 11.26 -12.74
N PHE A 80 8.53 11.60 -11.45
CA PHE A 80 9.33 10.81 -10.52
C PHE A 80 8.78 9.40 -10.29
N LYS A 81 7.46 9.24 -10.19
CA LYS A 81 6.85 7.89 -10.13
C LYS A 81 7.20 7.05 -11.36
N THR A 82 7.13 7.66 -12.53
CA THR A 82 7.47 6.98 -13.79
C THR A 82 8.94 6.55 -13.79
N LEU A 83 9.85 7.43 -13.37
CA LEU A 83 11.28 7.14 -13.26
C LEU A 83 11.55 6.00 -12.25
N ALA A 84 10.85 5.99 -11.12
CA ALA A 84 10.93 4.93 -10.13
C ALA A 84 10.56 3.57 -10.70
N TYR A 85 9.42 3.50 -11.40
CA TYR A 85 8.95 2.27 -12.05
C TYR A 85 9.96 1.77 -13.08
N THR A 86 10.51 2.67 -13.90
CA THR A 86 11.54 2.34 -14.89
C THR A 86 12.78 1.78 -14.23
N MET A 87 13.30 2.39 -13.16
CA MET A 87 14.49 1.89 -12.44
C MET A 87 14.27 0.53 -11.78
N ILE A 88 13.09 0.31 -11.17
CA ILE A 88 12.75 -0.96 -10.55
C ILE A 88 12.68 -2.07 -11.61
N ASN A 89 12.03 -1.79 -12.74
CA ASN A 89 11.89 -2.75 -13.84
C ASN A 89 13.23 -3.01 -14.55
N LEU A 90 14.04 -1.97 -14.81
CA LEU A 90 15.38 -2.10 -15.38
C LEU A 90 16.29 -2.97 -14.52
N ARG A 91 16.21 -2.87 -13.19
CA ARG A 91 17.00 -3.73 -12.30
C ARG A 91 16.70 -5.20 -12.55
N HIS A 92 15.44 -5.57 -12.76
CA HIS A 92 15.06 -6.95 -13.07
C HIS A 92 15.55 -7.40 -14.45
N PHE A 93 15.61 -6.49 -15.42
CA PHE A 93 16.12 -6.77 -16.76
C PHE A 93 17.65 -6.94 -16.80
N CYS A 94 18.39 -6.05 -16.13
CA CYS A 94 19.87 -6.05 -16.14
C CYS A 94 20.51 -7.08 -15.20
N THR A 95 19.72 -7.83 -14.41
CA THR A 95 20.21 -8.94 -13.58
C THR A 95 20.01 -10.33 -14.21
N GLY A 96 19.58 -10.40 -15.48
CA GLY A 96 19.73 -11.58 -16.32
C GLY A 96 21.09 -11.58 -17.01
#